data_AF-R4GC85-F1
#
_entry.id   AF-R4GC85-F1
#
_cell.length_a   1.000
_cell.length_b   1.000
_cell.length_c   1.000
_cell.angle_alpha   90.00
_cell.angle_beta   90.00
_cell.angle_gamma   90.00
#
_symmetry.space_group_name_H-M   'P 1'
#
loop_
_entity.id
_entity.type
_entity.pdbx_description
1 polymer ?
#
loop_
_entity_poly.entity_id
_entity_poly.type
_entity_poly.pdbx_seq_one_letter_code
_entity_poly.pdbx_strand_id
1 'polypeptide(L)'
;MSFWASFVAPFLGLTLAITEGTLYGGHSLGSPCLPGQPCMLAFISDNPVMLHCPHGYFSTHISWQYLDPQWTDQPPATFLHAGIAPLLSQGKLQRLRSKSRLVANSLYIQRPHVKDSGLYTCREGDATIAYYEVDFQDAGHLQVSHAGLGETPLENATAELEDGTLAELFTAWSPWQACDHCGHPGERKRVGFCYVRITNKEGQEEKPLPCGMVRRKHPLLPQRGPELRVETCHVPCDAAHLLASNDSNAVPTMLYSTYHLLPNTTAFLHCPASSIYSPVYWQEGHTSLTHLELLQNNSTTQSLDKATGGGILRVSFQNGSHGSLYQCYVNRHLVGKFWVSSPGAMLPRMELPETYSVAVSLILGLGMFLVFLVFLSIIQSCRKKPAIAVV
;
A
#
# COMPACT_ATOMS: atom_id res chain seq x y z
N MET A 1 -8.46 -54.66 -2.83
CA MET A 1 -8.01 -53.89 -1.65
C MET A 1 -6.78 -53.11 -2.13
N SER A 2 -6.71 -51.80 -2.20
CA SER A 2 -7.53 -50.74 -1.64
C SER A 2 -7.48 -49.57 -2.63
N PHE A 3 -8.66 -49.01 -2.92
CA PHE A 3 -8.83 -47.66 -3.45
C PHE A 3 -8.32 -46.64 -2.39
N TRP A 4 -8.20 -45.37 -2.77
CA TRP A 4 -7.90 -44.17 -1.93
C TRP A 4 -6.46 -43.65 -1.98
N ALA A 5 -6.09 -43.03 -3.11
CA ALA A 5 -5.03 -42.03 -3.16
C ALA A 5 -5.24 -41.07 -4.35
N SER A 6 -6.31 -40.28 -4.35
CA SER A 6 -6.49 -39.16 -5.31
C SER A 6 -7.59 -38.20 -4.83
N PHE A 7 -7.41 -37.53 -3.69
CA PHE A 7 -8.33 -36.46 -3.27
C PHE A 7 -7.71 -35.31 -2.46
N VAL A 8 -6.39 -35.15 -2.41
CA VAL A 8 -5.75 -34.08 -1.60
C VAL A 8 -5.11 -32.95 -2.45
N ALA A 9 -5.06 -33.08 -3.77
CA ALA A 9 -4.41 -32.08 -4.63
C ALA A 9 -5.20 -30.78 -4.95
N PRO A 10 -6.54 -30.67 -4.83
CA PRO A 10 -7.21 -29.40 -5.20
C PRO A 10 -7.36 -28.40 -4.04
N PHE A 11 -7.12 -28.81 -2.78
CA PHE A 11 -7.28 -27.89 -1.63
C PHE A 11 -6.04 -27.03 -1.33
N LEU A 12 -4.84 -27.47 -1.72
CA LEU A 12 -3.60 -26.68 -1.54
C LEU A 12 -3.45 -25.52 -2.54
N GLY A 13 -4.11 -25.61 -3.70
CA GLY A 13 -4.14 -24.51 -4.68
C GLY A 13 -5.09 -23.36 -4.29
N LEU A 14 -6.08 -23.63 -3.44
CA LEU A 14 -7.06 -22.63 -3.01
C LEU A 14 -6.53 -21.78 -1.84
N THR A 15 -5.62 -22.30 -1.02
CA THR A 15 -5.05 -21.58 0.12
C THR A 15 -3.92 -20.61 -0.28
N LEU A 16 -3.21 -20.88 -1.39
CA LEU A 16 -2.13 -20.00 -1.87
C LEU A 16 -2.63 -18.75 -2.61
N ALA A 17 -3.84 -18.78 -3.18
CA ALA A 17 -4.44 -17.61 -3.84
C ALA A 17 -4.99 -16.58 -2.84
N ILE A 18 -5.28 -16.98 -1.59
CA ILE A 18 -5.84 -16.09 -0.57
C ILE A 18 -4.75 -15.23 0.08
N THR A 19 -3.49 -15.69 0.09
CA THR A 19 -2.38 -14.99 0.77
C THR A 19 -1.73 -13.87 -0.03
N GLU A 20 -1.86 -13.86 -1.37
CA GLU A 20 -1.31 -12.76 -2.20
C GLU A 20 -2.22 -11.52 -2.20
N GLY A 21 -3.51 -11.66 -1.89
CA GLY A 21 -4.48 -10.56 -1.86
C GLY A 21 -4.29 -9.59 -0.69
N THR A 22 -3.61 -10.02 0.38
CA THR A 22 -3.46 -9.23 1.63
C THR A 22 -2.30 -8.24 1.62
N LEU A 23 -1.33 -8.36 0.71
CA LEU A 23 -0.11 -7.52 0.68
C LEU A 23 -0.21 -6.30 -0.24
N TYR A 24 -1.25 -6.21 -1.09
CA TYR A 24 -1.45 -5.10 -2.04
C TYR A 24 -2.76 -4.35 -1.81
N GLY A 25 -3.27 -4.37 -0.57
CA GLY A 25 -4.54 -3.76 -0.19
C GLY A 25 -4.53 -2.24 -0.32
N GLY A 26 -4.74 -1.72 -1.53
CA GLY A 26 -5.36 -0.40 -1.68
C GLY A 26 -6.67 -0.42 -0.90
N HIS A 27 -6.95 0.65 -0.19
CA HIS A 27 -8.14 0.71 0.65
C HIS A 27 -9.41 0.81 -0.21
N SER A 28 -10.40 -0.02 0.10
CA SER A 28 -11.74 0.01 -0.49
C SER A 28 -12.72 0.48 0.59
N LEU A 29 -13.19 1.71 0.49
CA LEU A 29 -14.29 2.18 1.35
C LEU A 29 -15.61 1.72 0.75
N GLY A 30 -16.27 0.80 1.45
CA GLY A 30 -17.66 0.42 1.16
C GLY A 30 -17.83 -0.90 0.41
N SER A 31 -19.05 -1.42 0.50
CA SER A 31 -19.51 -2.59 -0.25
C SER A 31 -19.40 -2.32 -1.76
N PRO A 32 -19.10 -3.34 -2.59
CA PRO A 32 -19.20 -3.21 -4.04
C PRO A 32 -20.59 -2.70 -4.44
N CYS A 33 -20.60 -1.78 -5.39
CA CYS A 33 -21.80 -1.07 -5.79
C CYS A 33 -22.53 -1.87 -6.86
N LEU A 34 -23.67 -2.44 -6.47
CA LEU A 34 -24.53 -3.20 -7.36
C LEU A 34 -25.17 -2.27 -8.42
N PRO A 35 -25.53 -2.79 -9.60
CA PRO A 35 -26.14 -2.00 -10.66
C PRO A 35 -27.42 -1.29 -10.19
N GLY A 36 -27.54 0.03 -10.43
CA GLY A 36 -28.79 0.79 -10.19
C GLY A 36 -28.63 2.17 -9.54
N GLN A 37 -27.56 2.44 -8.77
CA GLN A 37 -27.25 3.78 -8.25
C GLN A 37 -25.71 4.05 -8.16
N PRO A 38 -25.23 5.26 -8.50
CA PRO A 38 -23.80 5.59 -8.41
C PRO A 38 -23.33 5.59 -6.98
N CYS A 39 -22.23 4.89 -6.73
CA CYS A 39 -21.50 5.02 -5.48
C CYS A 39 -20.55 6.20 -5.54
N MET A 40 -20.74 7.11 -4.59
CA MET A 40 -19.85 8.24 -4.38
C MET A 40 -18.81 7.85 -3.34
N LEU A 41 -17.54 7.89 -3.72
CA LEU A 41 -16.41 7.57 -2.86
C LEU A 41 -15.49 8.77 -2.74
N ALA A 42 -15.01 9.03 -1.53
CA ALA A 42 -13.96 10.00 -1.27
C ALA A 42 -12.68 9.26 -0.86
N PHE A 43 -11.55 9.69 -1.42
CA PHE A 43 -10.22 9.23 -1.07
C PHE A 43 -9.28 10.41 -0.86
N ILE A 44 -8.14 10.17 -0.23
CA ILE A 44 -7.06 11.12 -0.04
C ILE A 44 -6.07 10.90 -1.19
N SER A 45 -5.63 11.97 -1.85
CA SER A 45 -4.63 11.89 -2.92
C SER A 45 -3.32 11.28 -2.41
N ASP A 46 -2.48 10.85 -3.34
CA ASP A 46 -1.14 10.30 -3.11
C ASP A 46 -1.10 9.01 -2.28
N ASN A 47 -2.26 8.48 -1.89
CA ASN A 47 -2.42 7.22 -1.18
C ASN A 47 -2.99 6.15 -2.11
N PRO A 48 -2.47 4.90 -2.06
CA PRO A 48 -2.95 3.84 -2.94
C PRO A 48 -4.39 3.45 -2.65
N VAL A 49 -5.20 3.32 -3.70
CA VAL A 49 -6.62 2.96 -3.62
C VAL A 49 -6.94 1.78 -4.53
N MET A 50 -7.99 1.03 -4.17
CA MET A 50 -8.51 -0.06 -4.98
C MET A 50 -10.01 0.11 -5.19
N LEU A 51 -10.45 0.18 -6.45
CA LEU A 51 -11.85 0.11 -6.81
C LEU A 51 -12.18 -1.33 -7.20
N HIS A 52 -13.04 -1.97 -6.40
CA HIS A 52 -13.39 -3.36 -6.61
C HIS A 52 -14.18 -3.56 -7.90
N CYS A 53 -13.94 -4.65 -8.63
CA CYS A 53 -14.87 -5.09 -9.67
C CYS A 53 -15.55 -6.39 -9.24
N PRO A 54 -16.86 -6.37 -8.93
CA PRO A 54 -17.62 -7.55 -8.53
C PRO A 54 -17.47 -8.68 -9.55
N HIS A 55 -17.30 -9.91 -9.08
CA HIS A 55 -17.16 -11.11 -9.94
C HIS A 55 -15.99 -11.06 -10.95
N GLY A 56 -15.12 -10.05 -10.86
CA GLY A 56 -14.01 -9.85 -11.79
C GLY A 56 -13.04 -11.03 -11.80
N TYR A 57 -12.84 -11.73 -10.68
CA TYR A 57 -11.87 -12.83 -10.53
C TYR A 57 -11.96 -13.94 -11.60
N PHE A 58 -13.14 -14.18 -12.16
CA PHE A 58 -13.36 -15.27 -13.12
C PHE A 58 -13.39 -14.79 -14.58
N SER A 59 -13.31 -13.48 -14.83
CA SER A 59 -13.47 -12.90 -16.16
C SER A 59 -12.14 -12.49 -16.77
N THR A 60 -11.92 -12.88 -18.03
CA THR A 60 -10.76 -12.48 -18.83
C THR A 60 -11.00 -11.19 -19.63
N HIS A 61 -12.20 -10.63 -19.59
CA HIS A 61 -12.64 -9.53 -20.46
C HIS A 61 -12.95 -8.24 -19.71
N ILE A 62 -12.39 -8.07 -18.50
CA ILE A 62 -12.59 -6.87 -17.70
C ILE A 62 -11.86 -5.68 -18.32
N SER A 63 -12.57 -4.56 -18.42
CA SER A 63 -12.01 -3.26 -18.78
C SER A 63 -12.48 -2.18 -17.82
N TRP A 64 -11.65 -1.16 -17.65
CA TRP A 64 -11.97 0.02 -16.87
C TRP A 64 -12.03 1.24 -17.77
N GLN A 65 -13.14 1.96 -17.65
CA GLN A 65 -13.40 3.21 -18.34
C GLN A 65 -13.32 4.37 -17.35
N TYR A 66 -12.90 5.53 -17.86
CA TYR A 66 -12.82 6.77 -17.12
C TYR A 66 -13.54 7.88 -17.89
N LEU A 67 -14.33 8.68 -17.17
CA LEU A 67 -14.92 9.90 -17.67
C LEU A 67 -14.53 11.06 -16.75
N ASP A 68 -13.90 12.06 -17.34
CA ASP A 68 -13.61 13.32 -16.67
C ASP A 68 -14.92 14.13 -16.53
N PRO A 69 -15.27 14.61 -15.33
CA PRO A 69 -16.41 15.50 -15.14
C PRO A 69 -16.34 16.78 -15.98
N GLN A 70 -15.14 17.18 -16.43
CA GLN A 70 -14.94 18.33 -17.31
C GLN A 70 -15.20 18.02 -18.79
N TRP A 71 -15.38 16.76 -19.19
CA TRP A 71 -15.70 16.40 -20.57
C TRP A 71 -17.21 16.29 -20.72
N THR A 72 -17.84 17.34 -21.24
CA THR A 72 -19.29 17.44 -21.40
C THR A 72 -19.84 16.59 -22.55
N ASP A 73 -19.03 16.36 -23.60
CA ASP A 73 -19.50 15.76 -24.86
C ASP A 73 -18.69 14.52 -25.28
N GLN A 74 -17.98 13.89 -24.34
CA GLN A 74 -17.19 12.69 -24.62
C GLN A 74 -17.74 11.49 -23.86
N PRO A 75 -17.83 10.30 -24.49
CA PRO A 75 -18.17 9.09 -23.77
C PRO A 75 -17.03 8.67 -22.83
N PRO A 76 -17.31 7.86 -21.79
CA PRO A 76 -16.27 7.23 -20.99
C PRO A 76 -15.27 6.46 -21.85
N ALA A 77 -13.98 6.71 -21.63
CA ALA A 77 -12.91 6.11 -22.43
C ALA A 77 -12.27 4.94 -21.69
N THR A 78 -12.12 3.80 -22.36
CA THR A 78 -11.38 2.65 -21.82
C THR A 78 -9.90 2.99 -21.70
N PHE A 79 -9.36 2.94 -20.48
CA PHE A 79 -7.95 3.26 -20.22
C PHE A 79 -7.15 2.07 -19.71
N LEU A 80 -7.82 1.02 -19.21
CA LEU A 80 -7.19 -0.18 -18.72
C LEU A 80 -8.00 -1.41 -19.13
N HIS A 81 -7.33 -2.47 -19.54
CA HIS A 81 -7.94 -3.72 -19.98
C HIS A 81 -7.07 -4.90 -19.57
N ALA A 82 -7.68 -6.05 -19.26
CA ALA A 82 -6.95 -7.26 -18.89
C ALA A 82 -6.12 -7.86 -20.06
N GLY A 83 -6.54 -7.60 -21.29
CA GLY A 83 -5.83 -8.00 -22.51
C GLY A 83 -4.94 -6.90 -23.08
N ILE A 84 -5.14 -6.60 -24.36
CA ILE A 84 -4.34 -5.60 -25.07
C ILE A 84 -4.66 -4.20 -24.55
N ALA A 85 -3.60 -3.51 -24.16
CA ALA A 85 -3.56 -2.10 -23.85
C ALA A 85 -4.26 -1.20 -24.89
N PRO A 86 -5.23 -0.36 -24.52
CA PRO A 86 -5.82 0.60 -25.45
C PRO A 86 -4.80 1.66 -25.89
N LEU A 87 -4.87 2.11 -27.14
CA LEU A 87 -4.12 3.28 -27.59
C LEU A 87 -4.81 4.53 -27.06
N LEU A 88 -4.08 5.33 -26.27
CA LEU A 88 -4.62 6.53 -25.62
C LEU A 88 -4.03 7.77 -26.29
N SER A 89 -4.87 8.62 -26.86
CA SER A 89 -4.48 9.92 -27.42
C SER A 89 -4.45 11.03 -26.36
N GLN A 90 -5.23 10.88 -25.29
CA GLN A 90 -5.36 11.90 -24.24
C GLN A 90 -4.28 11.74 -23.17
N GLY A 91 -3.48 12.80 -22.97
CA GLY A 91 -2.40 12.80 -21.98
C GLY A 91 -2.87 12.59 -20.53
N LYS A 92 -4.11 12.95 -20.20
CA LYS A 92 -4.72 12.67 -18.89
C LYS A 92 -4.89 11.16 -18.66
N LEU A 93 -5.48 10.44 -19.61
CA LEU A 93 -5.65 8.99 -19.55
C LEU A 93 -4.32 8.25 -19.53
N GLN A 94 -3.32 8.73 -20.30
CA GLN A 94 -1.97 8.15 -20.28
C GLN A 94 -1.34 8.25 -18.88
N ARG A 95 -1.44 9.41 -18.21
CA ARG A 95 -0.96 9.60 -16.84
C ARG A 95 -1.74 8.79 -15.81
N LEU A 96 -3.05 8.65 -15.97
CA LEU A 96 -3.86 7.81 -15.09
C LEU A 96 -3.46 6.34 -15.24
N ARG A 97 -3.29 5.88 -16.48
CA ARG A 97 -2.87 4.52 -16.79
C ARG A 97 -1.47 4.18 -16.26
N SER A 98 -0.50 5.09 -16.36
CA SER A 98 0.88 4.81 -15.94
C SER A 98 1.04 4.51 -14.44
N LYS A 99 0.05 4.90 -13.64
CA LYS A 99 -0.02 4.63 -12.19
C LYS A 99 -1.13 3.66 -11.80
N SER A 100 -1.77 3.03 -12.78
CA SER A 100 -2.88 2.11 -12.56
C SER A 100 -2.51 0.71 -13.03
N ARG A 101 -3.05 -0.30 -12.36
CA ARG A 101 -2.94 -1.71 -12.76
C ARG A 101 -4.16 -2.49 -12.31
N LEU A 102 -4.36 -3.67 -12.90
CA LEU A 102 -5.37 -4.61 -12.43
C LEU A 102 -4.76 -5.49 -11.33
N VAL A 103 -5.48 -5.63 -10.23
CA VAL A 103 -5.20 -6.59 -9.17
C VAL A 103 -6.45 -7.42 -9.00
N ALA A 104 -6.39 -8.69 -9.42
CA ALA A 104 -7.56 -9.55 -9.49
C ALA A 104 -8.78 -8.87 -10.16
N ASN A 105 -8.52 -8.23 -11.30
CA ASN A 105 -9.47 -7.46 -12.11
C ASN A 105 -10.11 -6.22 -11.44
N SER A 106 -9.74 -5.90 -10.20
CA SER A 106 -10.03 -4.64 -9.56
C SER A 106 -9.01 -3.57 -9.98
N LEU A 107 -9.44 -2.32 -10.06
CA LEU A 107 -8.57 -1.21 -10.43
C LEU A 107 -7.76 -0.75 -9.22
N TYR A 108 -6.45 -0.91 -9.28
CA TYR A 108 -5.51 -0.35 -8.31
C TYR A 108 -4.87 0.91 -8.88
N ILE A 109 -4.91 2.02 -8.12
CA ILE A 109 -4.26 3.29 -8.48
C ILE A 109 -3.23 3.59 -7.40
N GLN A 110 -1.94 3.64 -7.78
CA GLN A 110 -0.84 3.70 -6.82
C GLN A 110 -0.70 5.06 -6.13
N ARG A 111 -0.82 6.15 -6.89
CA ARG A 111 -0.67 7.55 -6.41
C ARG A 111 -1.67 8.45 -7.12
N PRO A 112 -2.97 8.37 -6.78
CA PRO A 112 -4.00 9.20 -7.38
C PRO A 112 -3.76 10.68 -7.04
N HIS A 113 -4.03 11.58 -7.98
CA HIS A 113 -3.99 13.02 -7.79
C HIS A 113 -5.42 13.56 -7.76
N VAL A 114 -5.65 14.73 -7.19
CA VAL A 114 -6.98 15.40 -7.16
C VAL A 114 -7.63 15.47 -8.55
N LYS A 115 -6.80 15.66 -9.58
CA LYS A 115 -7.20 15.73 -10.99
C LYS A 115 -7.70 14.39 -11.56
N ASP A 116 -7.46 13.26 -10.92
CA ASP A 116 -7.98 11.95 -11.35
C ASP A 116 -9.38 11.68 -10.81
N SER A 117 -9.98 12.64 -10.10
CA SER A 117 -11.37 12.54 -9.67
C SER A 117 -12.29 12.51 -10.88
N GLY A 118 -13.27 11.62 -10.87
CA GLY A 118 -14.15 11.38 -12.01
C GLY A 118 -14.95 10.11 -11.88
N LEU A 119 -15.60 9.72 -12.98
CA LEU A 119 -16.40 8.50 -13.04
C LEU A 119 -15.54 7.35 -13.55
N TYR A 120 -15.44 6.29 -12.75
CA TYR A 120 -14.74 5.05 -13.08
C TYR A 120 -15.77 3.93 -13.28
N THR A 121 -15.69 3.22 -14.38
CA THR A 121 -16.65 2.15 -14.70
C THR A 121 -15.92 0.85 -14.98
N CYS A 122 -16.27 -0.22 -14.25
CA CYS A 122 -15.86 -1.58 -14.57
C CYS A 122 -16.84 -2.19 -15.58
N ARG A 123 -16.31 -2.72 -16.67
CA ARG A 123 -17.07 -3.31 -17.78
C ARG A 123 -16.61 -4.74 -18.04
N GLU A 124 -17.56 -5.60 -18.36
CA GLU A 124 -17.34 -6.93 -18.93
C GLU A 124 -18.01 -6.96 -20.30
N GLY A 125 -17.22 -6.83 -21.37
CA GLY A 125 -17.78 -6.53 -22.70
C GLY A 125 -18.61 -5.24 -22.67
N ASP A 126 -19.88 -5.34 -23.08
CA ASP A 126 -20.83 -4.23 -23.07
C ASP A 126 -21.62 -4.08 -21.76
N ALA A 127 -21.42 -4.99 -20.79
CA ALA A 127 -22.10 -4.95 -19.51
C ALA A 127 -21.35 -4.05 -18.51
N THR A 128 -22.07 -3.17 -17.83
CA THR A 128 -21.53 -2.41 -16.69
C THR A 128 -21.67 -3.24 -15.42
N ILE A 129 -20.54 -3.58 -14.82
CA ILE A 129 -20.49 -4.42 -13.61
C ILE A 129 -20.46 -3.56 -12.35
N ALA A 130 -19.74 -2.44 -12.39
CA ALA A 130 -19.70 -1.46 -11.32
C ALA A 130 -19.37 -0.07 -11.87
N TYR A 131 -19.80 0.96 -11.16
CA TYR A 131 -19.46 2.35 -11.48
C TYR A 131 -19.30 3.18 -10.20
N TYR A 132 -18.29 4.03 -10.19
CA TYR A 132 -17.82 4.78 -9.04
C TYR A 132 -17.63 6.25 -9.42
N GLU A 133 -18.33 7.13 -8.73
CA GLU A 133 -18.03 8.56 -8.77
C GLU A 133 -17.02 8.86 -7.68
N VAL A 134 -15.79 9.21 -8.06
CA VAL A 134 -14.66 9.30 -7.13
C VAL A 134 -14.23 10.75 -6.94
N ASP A 135 -14.03 11.14 -5.69
CA ASP A 135 -13.42 12.40 -5.27
C ASP A 135 -12.07 12.12 -4.57
N PHE A 136 -10.97 12.56 -5.18
CA PHE A 136 -9.65 12.56 -4.54
C PHE A 136 -9.40 13.93 -3.89
N GLN A 137 -9.39 13.96 -2.57
CA GLN A 137 -9.15 15.14 -1.75
C GLN A 137 -7.66 15.33 -1.50
N ASP A 138 -7.22 16.58 -1.51
CA ASP A 138 -5.80 16.93 -1.51
C ASP A 138 -5.11 16.57 -0.18
N ALA A 139 -4.16 15.63 -0.24
CA ALA A 139 -3.34 15.23 0.90
C ALA A 139 -2.43 16.35 1.40
N GLY A 140 -2.06 17.32 0.55
CA GLY A 140 -1.28 18.49 0.92
C GLY A 140 -2.02 19.45 1.86
N HIS A 141 -3.35 19.35 1.92
CA HIS A 141 -4.21 20.11 2.83
C HIS A 141 -4.75 19.26 4.00
N LEU A 142 -4.20 18.06 4.22
CA LEU A 142 -4.59 17.17 5.31
C LEU A 142 -4.28 17.80 6.68
N GLN A 143 -5.31 17.96 7.51
CA GLN A 143 -5.15 18.40 8.90
C GLN A 143 -5.01 17.21 9.83
N VAL A 144 -4.03 17.23 10.72
CA VAL A 144 -3.77 16.14 11.67
C VAL A 144 -4.02 16.63 13.07
N SER A 145 -4.78 15.88 13.86
CA SER A 145 -4.99 16.14 15.29
C SER A 145 -4.71 14.88 16.12
N HIS A 146 -4.00 15.05 17.24
CA HIS A 146 -3.65 13.97 18.16
C HIS A 146 -4.40 14.09 19.50
N ALA A 147 -5.13 13.04 19.90
CA ALA A 147 -6.00 13.09 21.07
C ALA A 147 -5.24 13.25 22.39
N GLY A 148 -4.08 12.60 22.50
CA GLY A 148 -3.20 12.73 23.66
C GLY A 148 -2.59 14.13 23.86
N LEU A 149 -2.69 15.02 22.86
CA LEU A 149 -2.25 16.41 22.95
C LEU A 149 -3.39 17.39 23.26
N GLY A 150 -4.63 16.89 23.43
CA GLY A 150 -5.82 17.74 23.59
C GLY A 150 -6.24 18.47 22.31
N GLU A 151 -5.63 18.17 21.17
CA GLU A 151 -5.99 18.76 19.88
C GLU A 151 -7.36 18.26 19.43
N THR A 152 -8.19 19.17 18.94
CA THR A 152 -9.53 18.90 18.45
C THR A 152 -9.57 18.86 16.91
N PRO A 153 -10.49 18.09 16.32
CA PRO A 153 -10.77 18.17 14.89
C PRO A 153 -11.26 19.56 14.46
N LEU A 154 -11.30 19.80 13.14
CA LEU A 154 -11.87 21.01 12.57
C LEU A 154 -13.37 21.12 12.87
N GLU A 155 -13.82 22.28 13.35
CA GLU A 155 -15.24 22.59 13.49
C GLU A 155 -15.96 22.62 12.14
N ASN A 156 -17.27 22.39 12.12
CA ASN A 156 -18.07 22.54 10.91
C ASN A 156 -18.02 24.00 10.43
N ALA A 157 -18.00 24.20 9.11
CA ALA A 157 -18.00 25.53 8.51
C ALA A 157 -19.25 25.72 7.66
N THR A 158 -19.91 26.87 7.77
CA THR A 158 -21.05 27.23 6.93
C THR A 158 -20.63 28.25 5.88
N ALA A 159 -21.13 28.11 4.66
CA ALA A 159 -20.91 29.02 3.56
C ALA A 159 -22.20 29.22 2.76
N GLU A 160 -22.38 30.40 2.19
CA GLU A 160 -23.47 30.68 1.25
C GLU A 160 -22.99 30.43 -0.18
N LEU A 161 -23.78 29.70 -0.96
CA LEU A 161 -23.55 29.44 -2.37
C LEU A 161 -24.02 30.63 -3.23
N GLU A 162 -23.60 30.67 -4.49
CA GLU A 162 -23.90 31.76 -5.44
C GLU A 162 -25.41 32.00 -5.64
N ASP A 163 -26.25 30.99 -5.43
CA ASP A 163 -27.69 31.05 -5.56
C ASP A 163 -28.44 31.41 -4.25
N GLY A 164 -27.68 31.75 -3.20
CA GLY A 164 -28.17 32.09 -1.86
C GLY A 164 -28.44 30.89 -0.95
N THR A 165 -28.11 29.69 -1.40
CA THR A 165 -28.35 28.44 -0.64
C THR A 165 -27.25 28.24 0.41
N LEU A 166 -27.61 27.78 1.61
CA LEU A 166 -26.63 27.51 2.67
C LEU A 166 -26.01 26.12 2.49
N ALA A 167 -24.68 26.06 2.58
CA ALA A 167 -23.87 24.86 2.55
C ALA A 167 -23.09 24.70 3.85
N GLU A 168 -23.23 23.54 4.50
CA GLU A 168 -22.42 23.15 5.66
C GLU A 168 -21.33 22.18 5.22
N LEU A 169 -20.07 22.57 5.44
CA LEU A 169 -18.90 21.74 5.28
C LEU A 169 -18.56 21.05 6.60
N PHE A 170 -18.49 19.73 6.57
CA PHE A 170 -18.19 18.91 7.75
C PHE A 170 -17.27 17.75 7.39
N THR A 171 -16.79 17.06 8.41
CA THR A 171 -15.90 15.91 8.23
C THR A 171 -16.65 14.61 8.42
N ALA A 172 -16.76 13.83 7.34
CA ALA A 172 -17.29 12.48 7.37
C ALA A 172 -16.17 11.50 7.72
N TRP A 173 -16.27 10.87 8.90
CA TRP A 173 -15.20 10.04 9.43
C TRP A 173 -15.35 8.56 9.07
N SER A 174 -14.24 7.97 8.65
CA SER A 174 -14.09 6.51 8.61
C SER A 174 -14.04 5.91 10.02
N PRO A 175 -14.31 4.60 10.17
CA PRO A 175 -14.06 3.90 11.42
C PRO A 175 -12.59 4.03 11.86
N TRP A 176 -12.36 3.87 13.16
CA TRP A 176 -11.00 3.70 13.67
C TRP A 176 -10.34 2.47 13.09
N GLN A 177 -9.10 2.62 12.65
CA GLN A 177 -8.25 1.50 12.27
C GLN A 177 -7.88 0.68 13.51
N ALA A 178 -7.39 -0.54 13.28
CA ALA A 178 -6.78 -1.33 14.33
C ALA A 178 -5.57 -0.60 14.95
N CYS A 179 -5.25 -0.95 16.20
CA CYS A 179 -4.03 -0.48 16.84
C CYS A 179 -2.81 -0.93 16.02
N ASP A 180 -1.85 -0.03 15.82
CA ASP A 180 -0.68 -0.26 14.97
C ASP A 180 0.20 -1.41 15.47
N HIS A 181 0.28 -1.61 16.78
CA HIS A 181 0.91 -2.75 17.45
C HIS A 181 0.14 -3.19 18.70
N CYS A 182 0.60 -4.29 19.31
CA CYS A 182 -0.03 -4.90 20.48
C CYS A 182 1.00 -5.09 21.61
N GLY A 183 0.53 -5.39 22.82
CA GLY A 183 1.36 -5.68 23.99
C GLY A 183 1.98 -4.45 24.65
N HIS A 184 2.12 -3.34 23.93
CA HIS A 184 2.62 -2.06 24.40
C HIS A 184 1.69 -0.91 24.00
N PRO A 185 1.84 0.31 24.55
CA PRO A 185 1.11 1.47 24.08
C PRO A 185 1.45 1.78 22.62
N GLY A 186 0.44 1.79 21.76
CA GLY A 186 0.55 2.14 20.35
C GLY A 186 -0.39 3.25 19.94
N GLU A 187 -0.53 3.43 18.64
CA GLU A 187 -1.41 4.43 18.05
C GLU A 187 -2.39 3.80 17.07
N ARG A 188 -3.60 4.38 17.02
CA ARG A 188 -4.57 4.11 15.96
C ARG A 188 -5.00 5.41 15.34
N LYS A 189 -5.44 5.33 14.09
CA LYS A 189 -5.85 6.49 13.31
C LYS A 189 -7.18 6.27 12.61
N ARG A 190 -7.87 7.36 12.28
CA ARG A 190 -9.03 7.37 11.38
C ARG A 190 -8.93 8.55 10.44
N VAL A 191 -9.35 8.31 9.20
CA VAL A 191 -9.37 9.32 8.15
C VAL A 191 -10.73 9.99 8.12
N GLY A 192 -10.74 11.30 7.97
CA GLY A 192 -11.92 12.14 7.79
C GLY A 192 -11.89 12.80 6.41
N PHE A 193 -13.03 12.76 5.73
CA PHE A 193 -13.20 13.34 4.40
C PHE A 193 -14.07 14.59 4.49
N CYS A 194 -13.75 15.60 3.70
CA CYS A 194 -14.58 16.78 3.56
C CYS A 194 -15.87 16.45 2.81
N TYR A 195 -17.01 16.69 3.43
CA TYR A 195 -18.34 16.59 2.83
C TYR A 195 -19.10 17.90 2.98
N VAL A 196 -20.05 18.11 2.07
CA VAL A 196 -20.94 19.25 2.06
C VAL A 196 -22.37 18.75 2.16
N ARG A 197 -23.14 19.35 3.06
CA ARG A 197 -24.60 19.24 3.13
C ARG A 197 -25.18 20.56 2.64
N ILE A 198 -26.05 20.51 1.65
CA ILE A 198 -26.75 21.69 1.12
C ILE A 198 -28.20 21.62 1.60
N THR A 199 -28.70 22.73 2.13
CA THR A 199 -30.10 22.87 2.50
C THR A 199 -30.77 23.76 1.47
N ASN A 200 -31.69 23.19 0.67
CA ASN A 200 -32.35 23.93 -0.40
C ASN A 200 -33.26 25.05 0.14
N LYS A 201 -33.82 25.86 -0.77
CA LYS A 201 -34.66 27.02 -0.42
C LYS A 201 -35.96 26.62 0.30
N GLU A 202 -36.40 25.38 0.11
CA GLU A 202 -37.54 24.77 0.80
C GLU A 202 -37.18 24.20 2.18
N GLY A 203 -35.92 24.33 2.63
CA GLY A 203 -35.44 23.83 3.92
C GLY A 203 -35.17 22.32 3.96
N GLN A 204 -35.16 21.65 2.81
CA GLN A 204 -34.86 20.22 2.71
C GLN A 204 -33.36 20.01 2.54
N GLU A 205 -32.82 19.10 3.34
CA GLU A 205 -31.41 18.70 3.25
C GLU A 205 -31.21 17.72 2.09
N GLU A 206 -30.28 18.06 1.19
CA GLU A 206 -29.83 17.15 0.16
C GLU A 206 -28.86 16.09 0.73
N LYS A 207 -28.72 14.98 0.00
CA LYS A 207 -27.73 13.95 0.33
C LYS A 207 -26.32 14.56 0.34
N PRO A 208 -25.53 14.41 1.42
CA PRO A 208 -24.20 15.00 1.46
C PRO A 208 -23.28 14.48 0.36
N LEU A 209 -22.50 15.39 -0.22
CA LEU A 209 -21.57 15.10 -1.32
C LEU A 209 -20.13 15.43 -0.90
N PRO A 210 -19.12 14.70 -1.40
CA PRO A 210 -17.72 15.06 -1.21
C PRO A 210 -17.42 16.48 -1.69
N CYS A 211 -16.62 17.22 -0.93
CA CYS A 211 -16.36 18.65 -1.20
C CYS A 211 -15.79 18.91 -2.60
N GLY A 212 -14.93 18.03 -3.11
CA GLY A 212 -14.36 18.21 -4.46
C GLY A 212 -15.40 18.02 -5.57
N MET A 213 -16.50 17.31 -5.33
CA MET A 213 -17.63 17.21 -6.27
C MET A 213 -18.47 18.49 -6.26
N VAL A 214 -18.81 19.02 -5.08
CA VAL A 214 -19.59 20.27 -4.95
C VAL A 214 -18.83 21.47 -5.48
N ARG A 215 -17.52 21.56 -5.21
CA ARG A 215 -16.66 22.65 -5.69
C ARG A 215 -16.59 22.78 -7.21
N ARG A 216 -16.86 21.70 -7.96
CA ARG A 216 -16.92 21.77 -9.43
C ARG A 216 -18.11 22.62 -9.90
N LYS A 217 -19.22 22.59 -9.15
CA LYS A 217 -20.44 23.38 -9.42
C LYS A 217 -20.42 24.73 -8.71
N HIS A 218 -19.77 24.81 -7.55
CA HIS A 218 -19.67 26.01 -6.72
C HIS A 218 -18.19 26.32 -6.40
N PRO A 219 -17.45 26.97 -7.32
CA PRO A 219 -16.01 27.21 -7.16
C PRO A 219 -15.65 28.09 -5.96
N LEU A 220 -16.60 28.93 -5.50
CA LEU A 220 -16.46 29.83 -4.35
C LEU A 220 -16.58 29.12 -2.99
N LEU A 221 -16.95 27.84 -2.96
CA LEU A 221 -17.03 27.09 -1.71
C LEU A 221 -15.66 27.08 -1.00
N PRO A 222 -15.60 27.39 0.32
CA PRO A 222 -14.35 27.44 1.06
C PRO A 222 -13.50 26.17 0.91
N GLN A 223 -12.19 26.36 0.87
CA GLN A 223 -11.26 25.23 0.86
C GLN A 223 -11.17 24.63 2.25
N ARG A 224 -11.78 23.44 2.42
CA ARG A 224 -11.61 22.58 3.58
C ARG A 224 -10.91 21.30 3.14
N GLY A 225 -9.79 20.99 3.79
CA GLY A 225 -9.03 19.78 3.55
C GLY A 225 -9.60 18.55 4.27
N PRO A 226 -9.12 17.35 3.94
CA PRO A 226 -9.40 16.16 4.72
C PRO A 226 -8.73 16.22 6.10
N GLU A 227 -9.10 15.31 6.99
CA GLU A 227 -8.54 15.22 8.34
C GLU A 227 -7.97 13.82 8.66
N LEU A 228 -6.98 13.76 9.53
CA LEU A 228 -6.47 12.54 10.15
C LEU A 228 -6.51 12.72 11.65
N ARG A 229 -7.23 11.83 12.32
CA ARG A 229 -7.30 11.80 13.78
C ARG A 229 -6.49 10.62 14.30
N VAL A 230 -5.59 10.89 15.24
CA VAL A 230 -4.73 9.88 15.88
C VAL A 230 -4.98 9.86 17.38
N GLU A 231 -4.96 8.67 17.97
CA GLU A 231 -5.02 8.49 19.42
C GLU A 231 -4.20 7.29 19.88
N THR A 232 -3.83 7.30 21.16
CA THR A 232 -3.16 6.17 21.79
C THR A 232 -4.13 5.00 21.95
N CYS A 233 -3.61 3.79 21.79
CA CYS A 233 -4.34 2.56 22.00
C CYS A 233 -3.46 1.53 22.71
N HIS A 234 -4.10 0.57 23.37
CA HIS A 234 -3.40 -0.56 23.96
C HIS A 234 -4.27 -1.79 23.79
N VAL A 235 -3.74 -2.78 23.07
CA VAL A 235 -4.44 -4.04 22.79
C VAL A 235 -3.52 -5.22 23.10
N PRO A 236 -4.06 -6.33 23.64
CA PRO A 236 -3.26 -7.54 23.84
C PRO A 236 -2.83 -8.14 22.49
N CYS A 237 -1.71 -8.86 22.48
CA CYS A 237 -1.28 -9.60 21.30
C CYS A 237 -2.03 -10.93 21.18
N ASP A 238 -2.49 -11.23 19.97
CA ASP A 238 -3.13 -12.51 19.66
C ASP A 238 -2.08 -13.65 19.69
N ALA A 239 -2.48 -14.84 20.11
CA ALA A 239 -1.58 -16.00 20.19
C ALA A 239 -0.89 -16.33 18.85
N ALA A 240 -1.57 -16.10 17.72
CA ALA A 240 -1.00 -16.28 16.38
C ALA A 240 0.14 -15.28 16.09
N HIS A 241 0.08 -14.06 16.64
CA HIS A 241 1.12 -13.04 16.51
C HIS A 241 2.37 -13.43 17.31
N LEU A 242 2.17 -13.96 18.51
CA LEU A 242 3.24 -14.50 19.38
C LEU A 242 3.95 -15.72 18.77
N LEU A 243 3.25 -16.49 17.92
CA LEU A 243 3.84 -17.62 17.19
C LEU A 243 4.57 -17.17 15.92
N ALA A 244 4.04 -16.16 15.22
CA ALA A 244 4.67 -15.58 14.02
C ALA A 244 5.92 -14.75 14.33
N SER A 245 6.04 -14.16 15.53
CA SER A 245 7.26 -13.43 15.94
C SER A 245 8.49 -14.33 16.06
N ASN A 246 8.31 -15.64 16.21
CA ASN A 246 9.39 -16.63 16.27
C ASN A 246 9.81 -17.17 14.89
N ASP A 247 9.00 -17.00 13.84
CA ASP A 247 9.27 -17.54 12.51
C ASP A 247 9.56 -16.41 11.52
N SER A 248 10.82 -16.00 11.48
CA SER A 248 11.35 -14.89 10.66
C SER A 248 11.25 -15.08 9.14
N ASN A 249 10.70 -16.21 8.67
CA ASN A 249 10.74 -16.62 7.26
C ASN A 249 9.40 -16.48 6.50
N ALA A 250 8.33 -15.99 7.14
CA ALA A 250 6.99 -16.00 6.56
C ALA A 250 6.43 -14.62 6.13
N VAL A 251 7.29 -13.66 5.75
CA VAL A 251 6.85 -12.42 5.08
C VAL A 251 7.25 -12.48 3.60
N PRO A 252 6.31 -12.73 2.66
CA PRO A 252 6.63 -12.98 1.25
C PRO A 252 7.35 -11.83 0.52
N THR A 253 7.36 -10.62 1.06
CA THR A 253 8.03 -9.47 0.44
C THR A 253 8.49 -8.48 1.50
N MET A 254 9.61 -8.78 2.15
CA MET A 254 10.29 -7.86 3.04
C MET A 254 11.29 -7.01 2.25
N LEU A 255 11.14 -5.68 2.26
CA LEU A 255 12.12 -4.78 1.65
C LEU A 255 13.30 -4.57 2.62
N TYR A 256 14.51 -4.82 2.14
CA TYR A 256 15.73 -4.43 2.84
C TYR A 256 16.47 -3.38 2.01
N SER A 257 16.77 -2.21 2.59
CA SER A 257 17.50 -1.14 1.92
C SER A 257 18.57 -0.53 2.82
N THR A 258 19.65 -0.04 2.21
CA THR A 258 20.75 0.63 2.92
C THR A 258 20.97 2.03 2.34
N TYR A 259 20.96 3.03 3.20
CA TYR A 259 21.19 4.43 2.87
C TYR A 259 22.51 4.90 3.47
N HIS A 260 23.39 5.41 2.60
CA HIS A 260 24.61 6.10 3.00
C HIS A 260 24.40 7.62 2.84
N LEU A 261 24.16 8.30 3.96
CA LEU A 261 23.78 9.70 3.99
C LEU A 261 24.95 10.59 4.37
N LEU A 262 25.21 11.61 3.54
CA LEU A 262 26.13 12.68 3.91
C LEU A 262 25.58 13.44 5.13
N PRO A 263 26.44 14.03 5.96
CA PRO A 263 25.99 14.88 7.07
C PRO A 263 25.04 15.98 6.59
N ASN A 264 24.03 16.28 7.39
CA ASN A 264 22.99 17.28 7.11
C ASN A 264 22.12 16.98 5.89
N THR A 265 22.06 15.72 5.45
CA THR A 265 21.09 15.27 4.45
C THR A 265 19.88 14.60 5.09
N THR A 266 18.76 14.63 4.38
CA THR A 266 17.51 14.01 4.80
C THR A 266 17.21 12.81 3.90
N ALA A 267 16.90 11.67 4.51
CA ALA A 267 16.31 10.52 3.84
C ALA A 267 14.81 10.44 4.08
N PHE A 268 14.11 9.89 3.10
CA PHE A 268 12.69 9.54 3.17
C PHE A 268 12.58 8.03 3.02
N LEU A 269 12.30 7.34 4.12
CA LEU A 269 12.17 5.90 4.15
C LEU A 269 10.71 5.55 3.87
N HIS A 270 10.45 4.91 2.73
CA HIS A 270 9.10 4.54 2.31
C HIS A 270 8.76 3.13 2.80
N CYS A 271 7.73 3.00 3.64
CA CYS A 271 7.27 1.68 4.06
C CYS A 271 6.49 0.98 2.94
N PRO A 272 6.89 -0.22 2.50
CA PRO A 272 6.18 -0.96 1.44
C PRO A 272 4.72 -1.22 1.81
N ALA A 273 3.82 -1.12 0.84
CA ALA A 273 2.38 -1.37 1.00
C ALA A 273 1.69 -0.51 2.09
N SER A 274 2.38 0.51 2.63
CA SER A 274 1.79 1.45 3.57
C SER A 274 0.82 2.41 2.89
N SER A 275 -0.19 2.84 3.65
CA SER A 275 -1.19 3.81 3.24
C SER A 275 -1.73 4.55 4.46
N ILE A 276 -2.28 5.75 4.26
CA ILE A 276 -3.04 6.47 5.30
C ILE A 276 -4.21 5.62 5.85
N TYR A 277 -4.67 4.65 5.07
CA TYR A 277 -5.79 3.76 5.39
C TYR A 277 -5.42 2.49 6.14
N SER A 278 -4.13 2.21 6.30
CA SER A 278 -3.63 1.04 7.04
C SER A 278 -2.92 1.47 8.31
N PRO A 279 -3.03 0.73 9.43
CA PRO A 279 -2.13 0.86 10.57
C PRO A 279 -0.68 0.69 10.13
N VAL A 280 0.15 1.67 10.45
CA VAL A 280 1.58 1.71 10.13
C VAL A 280 2.33 2.21 11.35
N TYR A 281 3.43 1.57 11.71
CA TYR A 281 4.35 2.09 12.71
C TYR A 281 5.80 1.82 12.34
N TRP A 282 6.68 2.59 12.96
CA TRP A 282 8.11 2.52 12.79
C TRP A 282 8.80 2.20 14.10
N GLN A 283 9.95 1.54 14.02
CA GLN A 283 10.86 1.33 15.14
C GLN A 283 12.27 1.73 14.75
N GLU A 284 12.99 2.35 15.68
CA GLU A 284 14.45 2.52 15.65
C GLU A 284 15.05 1.54 16.66
N GLY A 285 15.69 0.47 16.17
CA GLY A 285 16.08 -0.65 17.02
C GLY A 285 14.86 -1.28 17.71
N HIS A 286 14.78 -1.14 19.04
CA HIS A 286 13.66 -1.64 19.85
C HIS A 286 12.66 -0.55 20.26
N THR A 287 12.93 0.71 19.94
CA THR A 287 12.11 1.85 20.35
C THR A 287 11.08 2.14 19.28
N SER A 288 9.80 2.12 19.64
CA SER A 288 8.71 2.55 18.75
C SER A 288 8.77 4.06 18.52
N LEU A 289 8.51 4.49 17.30
CA LEU A 289 8.43 5.90 16.92
C LEU A 289 6.96 6.27 16.75
N THR A 290 6.34 6.80 17.81
CA THR A 290 4.94 7.25 17.78
C THR A 290 4.81 8.71 17.34
N HIS A 291 3.66 9.10 16.79
CA HIS A 291 3.36 10.50 16.50
C HIS A 291 3.43 11.35 17.78
N LEU A 292 2.86 10.85 18.88
CA LEU A 292 2.85 11.55 20.16
C LEU A 292 4.27 11.86 20.65
N GLU A 293 5.17 10.87 20.69
CA GLU A 293 6.53 11.06 21.19
C GLU A 293 7.34 12.00 20.30
N LEU A 294 7.22 11.87 18.97
CA LEU A 294 7.95 12.73 18.03
C LEU A 294 7.50 14.20 18.14
N LEU A 295 6.20 14.43 18.39
CA LEU A 295 5.65 15.77 18.60
C LEU A 295 6.05 16.35 19.97
N GLN A 296 5.92 15.57 21.05
CA GLN A 296 6.27 16.03 22.40
C GLN A 296 7.76 16.35 22.55
N ASN A 297 8.61 15.55 21.91
CA ASN A 297 10.06 15.74 21.97
C ASN A 297 10.57 16.83 21.00
N ASN A 298 9.68 17.48 20.24
CA ASN A 298 10.04 18.44 19.18
C ASN A 298 11.17 17.89 18.28
N SER A 299 11.06 16.62 17.88
CA SER A 299 12.12 15.95 17.14
C SER A 299 12.36 16.64 15.79
N THR A 300 13.56 17.17 15.60
CA THR A 300 13.98 17.81 14.33
C THR A 300 14.65 16.83 13.38
N THR A 301 15.17 15.72 13.94
CA THR A 301 15.88 14.68 13.19
C THR A 301 14.92 13.67 12.58
N GLN A 302 13.77 13.42 13.20
CA GLN A 302 12.82 12.41 12.76
C GLN A 302 11.39 12.97 12.72
N SER A 303 10.66 12.67 11.65
CA SER A 303 9.23 13.01 11.57
C SER A 303 8.47 12.03 10.69
N LEU A 304 7.24 11.72 11.07
CA LEU A 304 6.33 10.91 10.28
C LEU A 304 5.55 11.79 9.29
N ASP A 305 5.51 11.37 8.03
CA ASP A 305 4.81 12.09 6.98
C ASP A 305 3.30 12.09 7.21
N LYS A 306 2.69 13.28 7.16
CA LYS A 306 1.26 13.46 7.41
C LYS A 306 0.42 12.89 6.25
N ALA A 307 0.82 13.14 5.01
CA ALA A 307 0.03 12.79 3.82
C ALA A 307 -0.19 11.28 3.66
N THR A 308 0.79 10.47 4.06
CA THR A 308 0.72 9.00 4.08
C THR A 308 0.27 8.43 5.42
N GLY A 309 -0.05 9.28 6.40
CA GLY A 309 -0.38 8.88 7.77
C GLY A 309 0.73 8.06 8.44
N GLY A 310 2.00 8.43 8.25
CA GLY A 310 3.16 7.72 8.80
C GLY A 310 3.74 6.62 7.90
N GLY A 311 3.28 6.49 6.65
CA GLY A 311 3.86 5.58 5.65
C GLY A 311 5.30 5.92 5.25
N ILE A 312 5.70 7.18 5.43
CA ILE A 312 7.05 7.68 5.15
C ILE A 312 7.67 8.22 6.44
N LEU A 313 8.86 7.72 6.79
CA LEU A 313 9.68 8.25 7.87
C LEU A 313 10.75 9.17 7.29
N ARG A 314 10.73 10.44 7.68
CA ARG A 314 11.77 11.42 7.37
C ARG A 314 12.85 11.33 8.44
N VAL A 315 14.09 11.07 8.04
CA VAL A 315 15.26 11.01 8.94
C VAL A 315 16.33 11.98 8.45
N SER A 316 16.80 12.85 9.33
CA SER A 316 17.90 13.79 9.07
C SER A 316 19.16 13.30 9.77
N PHE A 317 20.22 13.10 9.00
CA PHE A 317 21.45 12.52 9.50
C PHE A 317 22.41 13.61 9.98
N GLN A 318 22.72 13.64 11.28
CA GLN A 318 23.66 14.61 11.84
C GLN A 318 25.09 14.06 11.85
N ASN A 319 26.07 14.98 11.86
CA ASN A 319 27.48 14.61 11.87
C ASN A 319 27.83 13.82 13.15
N GLY A 320 28.49 12.66 13.01
CA GLY A 320 28.84 11.77 14.13
C GLY A 320 27.73 10.81 14.58
N SER A 321 26.58 10.77 13.91
CA SER A 321 25.53 9.78 14.21
C SER A 321 26.01 8.37 13.87
N HIS A 322 25.80 7.42 14.79
CA HIS A 322 25.99 6.00 14.50
C HIS A 322 24.93 5.51 13.51
N GLY A 323 25.24 4.44 12.76
CA GLY A 323 24.24 3.84 11.89
C GLY A 323 23.08 3.23 12.69
N SER A 324 21.84 3.49 12.25
CA SER A 324 20.62 3.00 12.89
C SER A 324 19.86 2.06 11.96
N LEU A 325 19.26 1.02 12.55
CA LEU A 325 18.30 0.14 11.87
C LEU A 325 16.88 0.64 12.12
N TYR A 326 16.19 1.04 11.05
CA TYR A 326 14.77 1.35 11.09
C TYR A 326 13.95 0.17 10.57
N GLN A 327 12.87 -0.15 11.27
CA GLN A 327 11.93 -1.20 10.89
C GLN A 327 10.55 -0.59 10.69
N CYS A 328 9.85 -1.00 9.64
CA CYS A 328 8.49 -0.54 9.40
C CYS A 328 7.53 -1.72 9.34
N TYR A 329 6.34 -1.50 9.89
CA TYR A 329 5.32 -2.51 10.03
C TYR A 329 4.01 -1.99 9.48
N VAL A 330 3.26 -2.86 8.80
CA VAL A 330 1.91 -2.58 8.28
C VAL A 330 1.00 -3.67 8.81
N ASN A 331 -0.14 -3.30 9.41
CA ASN A 331 -1.06 -4.25 10.04
C ASN A 331 -0.37 -5.21 11.04
N ARG A 332 0.61 -4.72 11.81
CA ARG A 332 1.42 -5.53 12.75
C ARG A 332 2.37 -6.56 12.10
N HIS A 333 2.58 -6.50 10.78
CA HIS A 333 3.55 -7.32 10.07
C HIS A 333 4.78 -6.51 9.67
N LEU A 334 5.97 -7.05 9.90
CA LEU A 334 7.22 -6.44 9.48
C LEU A 334 7.33 -6.49 7.96
N VAL A 335 7.36 -5.34 7.28
CA VAL A 335 7.42 -5.28 5.80
C VAL A 335 8.67 -4.57 5.28
N GLY A 336 9.40 -3.85 6.13
CA GLY A 336 10.63 -3.14 5.73
C GLY A 336 11.70 -3.07 6.82
N LYS A 337 12.96 -3.18 6.39
CA LYS A 337 14.17 -2.90 7.18
C LYS A 337 15.06 -1.92 6.41
N PHE A 338 15.52 -0.88 7.09
CA PHE A 338 16.30 0.20 6.49
C PHE A 338 17.51 0.50 7.36
N TRP A 339 18.70 0.21 6.85
CA TRP A 339 19.94 0.60 7.49
C TRP A 339 20.33 2.01 7.04
N VAL A 340 20.43 2.96 7.95
CA VAL A 340 20.83 4.34 7.64
C VAL A 340 22.16 4.63 8.33
N SER A 341 23.18 5.01 7.56
CA SER A 341 24.54 5.23 8.07
C SER A 341 25.28 6.33 7.30
N SER A 342 26.40 6.81 7.83
CA SER A 342 27.31 7.70 7.09
C SER A 342 28.17 6.94 6.07
N PRO A 343 28.61 7.59 4.99
CA PRO A 343 29.66 7.07 4.12
C PRO A 343 30.91 6.75 4.95
N GLY A 344 31.34 5.49 4.97
CA GLY A 344 32.52 5.03 5.71
C GLY A 344 32.23 4.30 7.03
N ALA A 345 30.97 4.22 7.47
CA ALA A 345 30.61 3.29 8.55
C ALA A 345 30.72 1.84 8.02
N MET A 346 31.52 1.00 8.69
CA MET A 346 31.54 -0.43 8.41
C MET A 346 30.13 -0.99 8.60
N LEU A 347 29.60 -1.68 7.59
CA LEU A 347 28.43 -2.53 7.76
C LEU A 347 28.71 -3.50 8.92
N PRO A 348 27.74 -3.73 9.84
CA PRO A 348 27.80 -4.89 10.70
C PRO A 348 28.04 -6.11 9.82
N ARG A 349 29.02 -6.94 10.19
CA ARG A 349 29.32 -8.17 9.45
C ARG A 349 28.02 -8.94 9.30
N MET A 350 27.55 -9.01 8.06
CA MET A 350 26.36 -9.72 7.68
C MET A 350 26.65 -11.20 7.96
N GLU A 351 26.09 -11.74 9.03
CA GLU A 351 25.98 -13.18 9.20
C GLU A 351 25.05 -13.66 8.09
N LEU A 352 25.64 -14.05 6.97
CA LEU A 352 24.98 -14.94 6.03
C LEU A 352 24.46 -16.11 6.87
N PRO A 353 23.18 -16.49 6.76
CA PRO A 353 22.67 -17.64 7.49
C PRO A 353 23.59 -18.82 7.18
N GLU A 354 24.06 -19.54 8.21
CA GLU A 354 25.05 -20.63 8.10
C GLU A 354 24.71 -21.63 6.98
N THR A 355 23.44 -21.72 6.60
CA THR A 355 22.90 -22.51 5.49
C THR A 355 23.52 -22.17 4.13
N TYR A 356 23.83 -20.90 3.84
CA TYR A 356 24.45 -20.51 2.57
C TYR A 356 25.92 -20.96 2.49
N SER A 357 26.63 -20.96 3.62
CA SER A 357 28.02 -21.44 3.70
C SER A 357 28.12 -22.95 3.51
N VAL A 358 27.18 -23.69 4.11
CA VAL A 358 27.08 -25.15 3.96
C VAL A 358 26.72 -25.54 2.52
N ALA A 359 25.76 -24.84 1.90
CA ALA A 359 25.35 -25.11 0.51
C ALA A 359 26.50 -24.87 -0.49
N VAL A 360 27.24 -23.76 -0.35
CA VAL A 360 28.39 -23.47 -1.21
C VAL A 360 29.51 -24.50 -1.00
N SER A 361 29.77 -24.90 0.24
CA SER A 361 30.78 -25.93 0.55
C SER A 361 30.40 -27.30 -0.01
N LEU A 362 29.11 -27.67 0.03
CA LEU A 362 28.59 -28.88 -0.59
C LEU A 362 28.72 -28.84 -2.11
N ILE A 363 28.38 -27.73 -2.76
CA ILE A 363 28.48 -27.57 -4.22
C ILE A 363 29.94 -27.67 -4.68
N LEU A 364 30.86 -26.99 -4.00
CA LEU A 364 32.29 -27.06 -4.28
C LEU A 364 32.85 -28.46 -4.03
N GLY A 365 32.45 -29.10 -2.94
CA GLY A 365 32.85 -30.48 -2.61
C GLY A 365 32.35 -31.49 -3.65
N LEU A 366 31.08 -31.38 -4.07
CA LEU A 366 30.49 -32.24 -5.08
C LEU A 366 31.17 -32.04 -6.45
N GLY A 367 31.47 -30.79 -6.80
CA GLY A 367 32.21 -30.45 -8.03
C GLY A 367 33.61 -31.08 -8.06
N MET A 368 34.37 -30.95 -6.96
CA MET A 368 35.70 -31.56 -6.84
C MET A 368 35.65 -33.09 -6.89
N PHE A 369 34.64 -33.70 -6.26
CA PHE A 369 34.43 -35.14 -6.30
C PHE A 369 34.13 -35.66 -7.71
N LEU A 370 33.29 -34.96 -8.47
CA LEU A 370 32.99 -35.32 -9.86
C LEU A 370 34.23 -35.22 -10.76
N VAL A 371 35.04 -34.17 -10.60
CA VAL A 371 36.31 -34.03 -11.33
C VAL A 371 37.25 -35.19 -11.02
N PHE A 372 37.36 -35.57 -9.75
CA PHE A 372 38.19 -36.71 -9.33
C PHE A 372 37.72 -38.02 -9.97
N LEU A 373 36.41 -38.28 -10.04
CA LEU A 373 35.87 -39.48 -10.71
C LEU A 373 36.18 -39.50 -12.21
N VAL A 374 36.16 -38.35 -12.89
CA VAL A 374 36.55 -38.25 -14.30
C VAL A 374 38.04 -38.56 -14.47
N PHE A 375 38.91 -38.06 -13.58
CA PHE A 375 40.33 -38.42 -13.63
C PHE A 375 40.56 -39.92 -13.43
N LEU A 376 39.84 -40.55 -12.50
CA LEU A 376 39.93 -42.00 -12.28
C LEU A 376 39.44 -42.80 -13.50
N SER A 377 38.36 -42.37 -14.17
CA SER A 377 37.88 -43.05 -15.37
C SER A 377 38.86 -42.94 -16.54
N ILE A 378 39.53 -41.80 -16.70
CA ILE A 378 40.61 -41.62 -17.69
C ILE A 378 41.79 -42.56 -17.36
N ILE A 379 42.23 -42.62 -16.10
CA ILE A 379 43.33 -43.51 -15.69
C ILE A 379 42.96 -44.99 -15.92
N GLN A 380 41.72 -45.40 -15.62
CA GLN A 380 41.23 -46.75 -15.88
C GLN A 380 41.15 -47.05 -17.39
N SER A 381 40.74 -46.07 -18.21
CA SER A 381 40.72 -46.19 -19.66
C SER A 381 42.13 -46.34 -20.24
N CYS A 382 43.10 -45.55 -19.75
CA CYS A 382 44.51 -45.67 -20.14
C CYS A 382 45.18 -46.97 -19.66
N ARG A 383 44.66 -47.60 -18.59
CA ARG A 383 45.13 -48.91 -18.11
C ARG A 383 44.56 -50.10 -18.89
N LYS A 384 43.46 -49.93 -19.63
CA LYS A 384 42.98 -50.96 -20.55
C LYS A 384 43.87 -50.98 -21.79
N LYS A 385 44.89 -51.84 -21.79
CA LYS A 385 45.64 -52.19 -23.01
C LYS A 385 44.66 -52.69 -24.08
N PRO A 386 44.79 -52.27 -25.34
CA PRO A 386 44.04 -52.87 -26.43
C PRO A 386 44.41 -54.35 -26.53
N ALA A 387 43.40 -55.23 -26.46
CA ALA A 387 43.57 -56.63 -26.81
C ALA A 387 43.95 -56.67 -28.30
N ILE A 388 45.17 -57.15 -28.56
CA ILE A 388 45.66 -57.44 -29.91
C ILE A 388 44.81 -58.60 -30.43
N ALA A 389 43.93 -58.33 -31.39
CA ALA A 389 43.32 -59.38 -32.20
C ALA A 389 44.37 -59.84 -33.21
N VAL A 390 44.91 -61.04 -33.00
CA VAL A 390 45.74 -61.75 -33.98
C VAL A 390 44.80 -62.52 -34.91
N VAL A 391 44.89 -62.24 -36.22
CA VAL A 391 44.58 -63.19 -37.29
C VAL A 391 45.90 -63.68 -37.86
#